data_AF-A0A0S7YKD4-F1
#
_entry.id   AF-A0A0S7YKD4-F1
#
_cell.length_a   1.000
_cell.length_b   1.000
_cell.length_c   1.000
_cell.angle_alpha   90.00
_cell.angle_beta   90.00
_cell.angle_gamma   90.00
#
_symmetry.space_group_name_H-M   'P 1'
#
loop_
_entity.id
_entity.type
_entity.pdbx_description
1 polymer ?
#
loop_
_entity_poly.entity_id
_entity_poly.type
_entity_poly.pdbx_seq_one_letter_code
_entity_poly.pdbx_strand_id
1 'polypeptide(L)'
;MPSVIKAYKHITIAGDRAGMRDTGIDVRKEDQVSILATGSIDFCAKWGGCKYRNVTPADHWPLIGRIGKEGHYFHPIVRDTHKGGFSLQEGRLYLGCKDGPLQANGRPYNPEWYRDNQGTFSVDIIVWSTDDYGQIINFLSEQLEENPENKAIKDTLYIYATYRQVQLAAEKAAEAAQETQQEISDLQRQTANRPTSATERQQIQELEARLASLQATLAELDQMKKQLQQEQQKSEQLTASSSF
;
A
#
# COMPACT_ATOMS: atom_id res chain seq x y z
N MET A 1 -11.53 -18.19 -9.74
CA MET A 1 -10.74 -17.08 -9.16
C MET A 1 -9.81 -17.68 -8.13
N PRO A 2 -8.51 -17.34 -8.13
CA PRO A 2 -7.53 -17.81 -7.14
C PRO A 2 -8.01 -17.55 -5.70
N SER A 3 -7.70 -18.44 -4.76
CA SER A 3 -8.15 -18.34 -3.36
C SER A 3 -7.57 -17.14 -2.60
N VAL A 4 -6.43 -16.62 -3.05
CA VAL A 4 -5.74 -15.43 -2.51
C VAL A 4 -6.48 -14.12 -2.84
N ILE A 5 -7.46 -14.16 -3.74
CA ILE A 5 -8.24 -13.00 -4.17
C ILE A 5 -9.63 -13.05 -3.54
N LYS A 6 -10.00 -12.01 -2.81
CA LYS A 6 -11.36 -11.79 -2.28
C LYS A 6 -12.28 -11.21 -3.35
N ALA A 7 -11.78 -10.23 -4.11
CA ALA A 7 -12.51 -9.63 -5.23
C ALA A 7 -11.53 -9.13 -6.29
N TYR A 8 -11.92 -9.25 -7.56
CA TYR A 8 -11.15 -8.76 -8.69
C TYR A 8 -12.04 -8.04 -9.68
N LYS A 9 -11.54 -6.92 -10.22
CA LYS A 9 -12.16 -6.23 -11.33
C LYS A 9 -11.14 -5.60 -12.25
N HIS A 10 -11.28 -5.87 -13.54
CA HIS A 10 -10.66 -5.11 -14.59
C HIS A 10 -11.57 -3.98 -15.08
N ILE A 11 -11.04 -2.76 -15.26
CA ILE A 11 -11.77 -1.62 -15.81
C ILE A 11 -10.87 -0.75 -16.71
N THR A 12 -11.45 -0.12 -17.75
CA THR A 12 -10.71 0.77 -18.68
C THR A 12 -11.06 2.26 -18.50
N ILE A 13 -10.20 3.07 -17.91
CA ILE A 13 -10.48 4.49 -17.63
C ILE A 13 -10.13 5.29 -18.88
N ALA A 14 -11.13 5.84 -19.57
CA ALA A 14 -10.91 6.64 -20.77
C ALA A 14 -10.65 8.11 -20.41
N GLY A 15 -9.66 8.73 -21.07
CA GLY A 15 -9.31 10.13 -20.82
C GLY A 15 -10.40 11.12 -21.23
N ASP A 16 -11.26 10.73 -22.18
CA ASP A 16 -12.34 11.54 -22.74
C ASP A 16 -13.61 11.58 -21.87
N ARG A 17 -13.61 10.86 -20.74
CA ARG A 17 -14.74 10.77 -19.83
C ARG A 17 -14.49 11.52 -18.53
N ALA A 18 -15.30 12.54 -18.31
CA ALA A 18 -15.27 13.31 -17.08
C ALA A 18 -15.84 12.50 -15.89
N GLY A 19 -15.21 12.68 -14.72
CA GLY A 19 -15.67 12.12 -13.45
C GLY A 19 -15.22 10.68 -13.18
N MET A 20 -15.63 10.17 -12.02
CA MET A 20 -15.35 8.81 -11.60
C MET A 20 -16.53 7.88 -11.86
N ARG A 21 -16.23 6.63 -12.17
CA ARG A 21 -17.22 5.56 -12.33
C ARG A 21 -17.16 4.58 -11.19
N ASP A 22 -18.30 3.97 -10.92
CA ASP A 22 -18.42 2.85 -9.99
C ASP A 22 -17.62 1.65 -10.55
N THR A 23 -16.77 1.08 -9.72
CA THR A 23 -15.98 -0.11 -10.08
C THR A 23 -16.73 -1.41 -9.79
N GLY A 24 -17.78 -1.36 -8.97
CA GLY A 24 -18.45 -2.52 -8.42
C GLY A 24 -17.69 -3.21 -7.29
N ILE A 25 -16.52 -2.70 -6.86
CA ILE A 25 -15.75 -3.26 -5.75
C ILE A 25 -16.13 -2.54 -4.45
N ASP A 26 -16.55 -3.31 -3.44
CA ASP A 26 -16.68 -2.84 -2.07
C ASP A 26 -15.37 -3.13 -1.32
N VAL A 27 -14.79 -2.09 -0.72
CA VAL A 27 -13.63 -2.21 0.17
C VAL A 27 -14.09 -2.08 1.61
N ARG A 28 -13.50 -2.87 2.50
CA ARG A 28 -13.68 -2.74 3.95
C ARG A 28 -12.46 -2.09 4.55
N LYS A 29 -12.64 -1.49 5.73
CA LYS A 29 -11.52 -1.05 6.54
C LYS A 29 -10.54 -2.22 6.74
N GLU A 30 -9.26 -1.94 6.55
CA GLU A 30 -8.15 -2.91 6.65
C GLU A 30 -8.10 -3.96 5.53
N ASP A 31 -8.96 -3.91 4.50
CA ASP A 31 -8.77 -4.74 3.31
C ASP A 31 -7.45 -4.37 2.63
N GLN A 32 -6.63 -5.36 2.29
CA GLN A 32 -5.50 -5.19 1.40
C GLN A 32 -5.97 -5.01 -0.04
N VAL A 33 -5.60 -3.89 -0.66
CA VAL A 33 -6.00 -3.57 -2.03
C VAL A 33 -4.78 -3.22 -2.87
N SER A 34 -4.71 -3.82 -4.06
CA SER A 34 -3.78 -3.42 -5.11
C SER A 34 -4.55 -2.81 -6.29
N ILE A 35 -4.15 -1.62 -6.71
CA ILE A 35 -4.65 -0.96 -7.93
C ILE A 35 -3.48 -0.91 -8.90
N LEU A 36 -3.49 -1.80 -9.88
CA LEU A 36 -2.47 -1.90 -10.91
C LEU A 36 -2.99 -1.18 -12.15
N ALA A 37 -2.28 -0.16 -12.64
CA ALA A 37 -2.71 0.58 -13.81
C ALA A 37 -1.60 0.68 -14.84
N THR A 38 -1.97 0.48 -16.10
CA THR A 38 -1.09 0.64 -17.26
C THR A 38 -1.79 1.45 -18.35
N GLY A 39 -1.11 1.70 -19.46
CA GLY A 39 -1.60 2.51 -20.57
C GLY A 39 -1.20 3.96 -20.46
N SER A 40 -1.73 4.79 -21.35
CA SER A 40 -1.42 6.21 -21.39
C SER A 40 -2.60 7.03 -21.91
N ILE A 41 -2.61 8.30 -21.51
CA ILE A 41 -3.57 9.31 -21.95
C ILE A 41 -2.79 10.52 -22.47
N ASP A 42 -3.20 11.00 -23.63
CA ASP A 42 -2.83 12.31 -24.16
C ASP A 42 -3.88 13.31 -23.70
N PHE A 43 -3.48 14.24 -22.85
CA PHE A 43 -4.31 15.39 -22.53
C PHE A 43 -4.16 16.40 -23.67
N CYS A 44 -5.26 17.05 -24.07
CA CYS A 44 -5.23 18.10 -25.07
C CYS A 44 -4.68 17.73 -26.47
N ALA A 45 -4.95 16.50 -26.91
CA ALA A 45 -4.41 15.90 -28.15
C ALA A 45 -4.72 16.68 -29.44
N LYS A 46 -5.81 17.48 -29.47
CA LYS A 46 -6.22 18.28 -30.64
C LYS A 46 -5.45 19.58 -30.80
N TRP A 47 -4.90 20.13 -29.73
CA TRP A 47 -4.25 21.44 -29.74
C TRP A 47 -2.74 21.20 -29.76
N GLY A 48 -2.11 21.41 -30.91
CA GLY A 48 -0.66 21.24 -31.07
C GLY A 48 0.12 22.02 -30.00
N GLY A 49 1.18 21.43 -29.46
CA GLY A 49 2.00 22.04 -28.39
C GLY A 49 1.67 21.59 -26.96
N CYS A 50 0.82 20.57 -26.77
CA CYS A 50 0.52 20.05 -25.45
C CYS A 50 1.75 19.43 -24.76
N LYS A 51 2.03 19.84 -23.53
CA LYS A 51 3.10 19.25 -22.69
C LYS A 51 2.73 17.88 -22.11
N TYR A 52 1.43 17.56 -22.05
CA TYR A 52 0.90 16.39 -21.35
C TYR A 52 0.51 15.29 -22.34
N ARG A 53 1.52 14.79 -23.05
CA ARG A 53 1.41 13.68 -24.01
C ARG A 53 1.97 12.42 -23.37
N ASN A 54 1.36 11.27 -23.66
CA ASN A 54 1.72 9.96 -23.16
C ASN A 54 1.81 9.92 -21.62
N VAL A 55 0.87 10.57 -20.94
CA VAL A 55 0.83 10.59 -19.48
C VAL A 55 0.40 9.20 -19.01
N THR A 56 1.18 8.63 -18.11
CA THR A 56 0.99 7.27 -17.58
C THR A 56 0.47 7.32 -16.14
N PRO A 57 -0.12 6.22 -15.62
CA PRO A 57 -0.53 6.18 -14.23
C PRO A 57 0.60 6.42 -13.21
N ALA A 58 1.86 6.13 -13.59
CA ALA A 58 3.04 6.32 -12.75
C ALA A 58 3.40 7.81 -12.53
N ASP A 59 2.86 8.72 -13.34
CA ASP A 59 3.08 10.16 -13.23
C ASP A 59 2.36 10.79 -12.01
N HIS A 60 1.76 9.98 -11.12
CA HIS A 60 0.97 10.33 -9.92
C HIS A 60 -0.36 11.00 -10.23
N TRP A 61 -0.38 11.89 -11.21
CA TRP A 61 -1.54 12.43 -11.88
C TRP A 61 -1.62 11.76 -13.25
N PRO A 62 -2.76 11.22 -13.69
CA PRO A 62 -4.11 11.75 -13.45
C PRO A 62 -5.11 10.73 -12.89
N LEU A 63 -4.70 9.50 -12.60
CA LEU A 63 -5.60 8.49 -12.04
C LEU A 63 -6.05 8.93 -10.64
N ILE A 64 -7.36 8.93 -10.41
CA ILE A 64 -7.97 9.28 -9.13
C ILE A 64 -8.93 8.18 -8.69
N GLY A 65 -9.09 8.06 -7.37
CA GLY A 65 -10.03 7.16 -6.75
C GLY A 65 -10.83 7.82 -5.64
N ARG A 66 -11.91 7.19 -5.24
CA ARG A 66 -12.73 7.59 -4.11
C ARG A 66 -13.45 6.39 -3.51
N ILE A 67 -13.53 6.33 -2.19
CA ILE A 67 -14.32 5.34 -1.47
C ILE A 67 -15.58 6.02 -0.92
N GLY A 68 -16.74 5.41 -1.17
CA GLY A 68 -18.04 5.97 -0.77
C GLY A 68 -18.53 7.10 -1.69
N LYS A 69 -19.82 7.43 -1.56
CA LYS A 69 -20.48 8.43 -2.42
C LYS A 69 -20.12 9.88 -2.11
N GLU A 70 -19.69 10.17 -0.88
CA GLU A 70 -19.33 11.53 -0.44
C GLU A 70 -17.88 11.58 0.08
N GLY A 71 -17.09 10.53 -0.15
CA GLY A 71 -15.68 10.51 0.25
C GLY A 71 -14.85 11.52 -0.52
N HIS A 72 -13.74 11.93 0.06
CA HIS A 72 -12.73 12.71 -0.64
C HIS A 72 -12.05 11.84 -1.70
N TYR A 73 -11.74 12.43 -2.86
CA TYR A 73 -10.91 11.73 -3.83
C TYR A 73 -9.46 11.64 -3.33
N PHE A 74 -8.75 10.62 -3.77
CA PHE A 74 -7.33 10.38 -3.53
C PHE A 74 -6.65 9.93 -4.82
N HIS A 75 -5.33 9.92 -4.84
CA HIS A 75 -4.56 9.35 -5.96
C HIS A 75 -4.12 7.93 -5.57
N PRO A 76 -4.60 6.88 -6.26
CA PRO A 76 -4.33 5.49 -5.88
C PRO A 76 -2.89 5.06 -6.18
N ILE A 77 -2.18 5.78 -7.05
CA ILE A 77 -0.79 5.50 -7.43
C ILE A 77 0.00 6.74 -7.10
N VAL A 78 0.99 6.61 -6.23
CA VAL A 78 1.87 7.72 -5.83
C VAL A 78 3.03 7.77 -6.80
N ARG A 79 3.65 8.94 -7.00
CA ARG A 79 4.75 9.10 -7.94
C ARG A 79 5.79 8.00 -7.75
N ASP A 80 6.17 7.33 -8.84
CA ASP A 80 7.15 6.25 -8.88
C ASP A 80 6.80 5.01 -8.04
N THR A 81 5.56 4.86 -7.53
CA THR A 81 5.13 3.71 -6.73
C THR A 81 3.68 3.30 -7.03
N HIS A 82 3.50 2.07 -7.54
CA HIS A 82 2.18 1.43 -7.59
C HIS A 82 1.87 0.89 -6.19
N LYS A 83 1.19 1.68 -5.36
CA LYS A 83 0.94 1.28 -3.98
C LYS A 83 -0.08 0.14 -3.92
N GLY A 84 0.35 -0.99 -3.36
CA GLY A 84 -0.52 -1.89 -2.60
C GLY A 84 -0.64 -1.34 -1.19
N GLY A 85 -1.86 -1.12 -0.70
CA GLY A 85 -2.06 -0.48 0.58
C GLY A 85 -3.46 -0.71 1.13
N PHE A 86 -3.52 -0.96 2.43
CA PHE A 86 -4.76 -1.24 3.17
C PHE A 86 -5.78 -0.10 2.98
N SER A 87 -7.05 -0.45 2.80
CA SER A 87 -8.12 0.55 2.74
C SER A 87 -8.42 1.10 4.13
N LEU A 88 -8.27 2.41 4.33
CA LEU A 88 -8.59 3.07 5.61
C LEU A 88 -10.06 3.49 5.73
N GLN A 89 -10.81 3.36 4.64
CA GLN A 89 -12.21 3.72 4.54
C GLN A 89 -13.00 2.52 4.04
N GLU A 90 -14.26 2.42 4.44
CA GLU A 90 -15.16 1.38 3.94
C GLU A 90 -16.16 1.95 2.93
N GLY A 91 -16.49 1.16 1.92
CA GLY A 91 -17.54 1.47 0.96
C GLY A 91 -17.20 1.11 -0.48
N ARG A 92 -18.04 1.57 -1.40
CA ARG A 92 -17.87 1.34 -2.84
C ARG A 92 -16.68 2.15 -3.36
N LEU A 93 -15.77 1.49 -4.08
CA LEU A 93 -14.65 2.14 -4.77
C LEU A 93 -15.11 2.69 -6.12
N TYR A 94 -14.73 3.94 -6.39
CA TYR A 94 -14.90 4.64 -7.66
C TYR A 94 -13.51 5.01 -8.20
N LEU A 95 -13.32 4.94 -9.51
CA LEU A 95 -12.08 5.35 -10.18
C LEU A 95 -12.38 6.26 -11.37
N GLY A 96 -11.48 7.19 -11.66
CA GLY A 96 -11.62 8.14 -12.76
C GLY A 96 -10.28 8.74 -13.16
N CYS A 97 -10.35 9.66 -14.11
CA CYS A 97 -9.20 10.44 -14.54
C CYS A 97 -9.42 11.91 -14.13
N LYS A 98 -8.34 12.62 -13.80
CA LYS A 98 -8.35 14.05 -13.51
C LYS A 98 -7.79 14.82 -14.69
N ASP A 99 -8.62 15.66 -15.29
CA ASP A 99 -8.24 16.76 -16.16
C ASP A 99 -8.72 18.07 -15.53
N GLY A 100 -7.75 18.88 -15.08
CA GLY A 100 -8.01 20.16 -14.39
C GLY A 100 -8.51 20.07 -12.93
N PRO A 101 -9.06 21.18 -12.40
CA PRO A 101 -9.54 21.28 -11.02
C PRO A 101 -10.74 20.38 -10.72
N LEU A 102 -10.76 19.81 -9.50
CA LEU A 102 -11.83 18.95 -9.01
C LEU A 102 -12.43 19.48 -7.71
N GLN A 103 -13.70 19.15 -7.47
CA GLN A 103 -14.33 19.24 -6.16
C GLN A 103 -13.72 18.21 -5.21
N ALA A 104 -13.95 18.36 -3.90
CA ALA A 104 -13.46 17.47 -2.86
C ALA A 104 -13.82 15.99 -3.11
N ASN A 105 -15.02 15.71 -3.65
CA ASN A 105 -15.47 14.36 -4.00
C ASN A 105 -15.02 13.88 -5.39
N GLY A 106 -14.11 14.63 -6.03
CA GLY A 106 -13.48 14.36 -7.32
C GLY A 106 -14.37 14.54 -8.54
N ARG A 107 -15.50 15.26 -8.41
CA ARG A 107 -16.25 15.75 -9.57
C ARG A 107 -15.50 16.90 -10.24
N PRO A 108 -15.36 16.91 -11.58
CA PRO A 108 -14.70 18.01 -12.27
C PRO A 108 -15.54 19.29 -12.20
N TYR A 109 -14.87 20.44 -12.05
CA TYR A 109 -15.53 21.74 -12.23
C TYR A 109 -15.89 22.01 -13.70
N ASN A 110 -15.02 21.56 -14.62
CA ASN A 110 -15.11 21.79 -16.05
C ASN A 110 -15.11 20.44 -16.81
N PRO A 111 -16.23 19.70 -16.84
CA PRO A 111 -16.29 18.37 -17.46
C PRO A 111 -16.01 18.38 -18.98
N GLU A 112 -16.19 19.51 -19.65
CA GLU A 112 -15.95 19.68 -21.08
C GLU A 112 -14.47 19.63 -21.47
N TRP A 113 -13.53 19.86 -20.54
CA TRP A 113 -12.09 19.81 -20.82
C TRP A 113 -11.62 18.42 -21.23
N TYR A 114 -12.33 17.38 -20.77
CA TYR A 114 -11.98 15.99 -21.04
C TYR A 114 -12.18 15.61 -22.52
N ARG A 115 -13.07 16.29 -23.26
CA ARG A 115 -13.54 15.86 -24.59
C ARG A 115 -12.45 15.67 -25.64
N ASP A 116 -11.30 16.33 -25.48
CA ASP A 116 -10.20 16.29 -26.42
C ASP A 116 -9.07 15.35 -25.98
N ASN A 117 -9.20 14.70 -24.83
CA ASN A 117 -8.24 13.73 -24.34
C ASN A 117 -8.37 12.42 -25.12
N GLN A 118 -7.25 11.73 -25.32
CA GLN A 118 -7.21 10.49 -26.07
C GLN A 118 -6.43 9.42 -25.32
N GLY A 119 -6.79 8.15 -25.51
CA GLY A 119 -6.16 7.04 -24.81
C GLY A 119 -6.91 6.63 -23.55
N THR A 120 -6.36 5.61 -22.89
CA THR A 120 -7.02 4.92 -21.78
C THR A 120 -6.01 4.36 -20.80
N PHE A 121 -6.38 4.31 -19.53
CA PHE A 121 -5.74 3.43 -18.57
C PHE A 121 -6.46 2.09 -18.48
N SER A 122 -5.67 1.04 -18.42
CA SER A 122 -6.09 -0.33 -18.17
C SER A 122 -5.83 -0.63 -16.69
N VAL A 123 -6.88 -0.84 -15.89
CA VAL A 123 -6.77 -0.89 -14.43
C VAL A 123 -7.31 -2.20 -13.88
N ASP A 124 -6.44 -2.93 -13.18
CA ASP A 124 -6.79 -4.10 -12.39
C ASP A 124 -6.89 -3.72 -10.91
N ILE A 125 -8.02 -4.07 -10.30
CA ILE A 125 -8.29 -3.87 -8.89
C ILE A 125 -8.35 -5.25 -8.24
N ILE A 126 -7.46 -5.49 -7.29
CA ILE A 126 -7.39 -6.74 -6.54
C ILE A 126 -7.62 -6.42 -5.07
N VAL A 127 -8.66 -7.00 -4.49
CA VAL A 127 -8.85 -7.05 -3.04
C VAL A 127 -8.37 -8.43 -2.59
N TRP A 128 -7.35 -8.46 -1.74
CA TRP A 128 -6.77 -9.72 -1.28
C TRP A 128 -7.62 -10.34 -0.18
N SER A 129 -7.64 -11.68 -0.11
CA SER A 129 -8.31 -12.44 0.95
C SER A 129 -7.39 -12.75 2.14
N THR A 130 -6.14 -12.30 2.08
CA THR A 130 -5.08 -12.61 3.03
C THR A 130 -4.21 -11.39 3.30
N ASP A 131 -3.64 -11.33 4.50
CA ASP A 131 -2.57 -10.40 4.88
C ASP A 131 -1.18 -11.04 4.77
N ASP A 132 -1.09 -12.30 4.35
CA ASP A 132 0.16 -12.99 4.09
C ASP A 132 0.82 -12.44 2.81
N TYR A 133 1.79 -11.54 3.00
CA TYR A 133 2.56 -10.97 1.90
C TYR A 133 3.29 -12.02 1.07
N GLY A 134 3.64 -13.18 1.62
CA GLY A 134 4.24 -14.27 0.85
C GLY A 134 3.30 -14.80 -0.23
N GLN A 135 2.03 -15.00 0.11
CA GLN A 135 1.02 -15.45 -0.86
C GLN A 135 0.75 -14.39 -1.94
N ILE A 136 0.68 -13.12 -1.55
CA ILE A 136 0.49 -12.00 -2.49
C ILE A 136 1.69 -11.89 -3.45
N ILE A 137 2.92 -11.97 -2.92
CA ILE A 137 4.15 -11.92 -3.73
C ILE A 137 4.20 -13.09 -4.71
N ASN A 138 3.87 -14.31 -4.28
CA ASN A 138 3.88 -15.47 -5.17
C ASN A 138 2.90 -15.28 -6.32
N PHE A 139 1.67 -14.89 -6.01
CA PHE A 139 0.66 -14.62 -7.03
C PHE A 139 1.12 -13.54 -8.02
N LEU A 140 1.62 -12.40 -7.53
CA LEU A 140 2.09 -11.33 -8.41
C LEU A 140 3.33 -11.74 -9.22
N SER A 141 4.19 -12.61 -8.68
CA SER A 141 5.37 -13.13 -9.40
C SER A 141 4.94 -14.01 -10.57
N GLU A 142 3.96 -14.90 -10.37
CA GLU A 142 3.36 -15.70 -11.43
C GLU A 142 2.77 -14.81 -12.54
N GLN A 143 2.06 -13.75 -12.18
CA GLN A 143 1.54 -12.79 -13.16
C GLN A 143 2.63 -12.00 -13.88
N LEU A 144 3.75 -11.73 -13.22
CA LEU A 144 4.89 -11.06 -13.85
C LEU A 144 5.62 -11.98 -14.84
N GLU A 145 5.70 -13.28 -14.57
CA GLU A 145 6.28 -14.25 -15.51
C GLU A 145 5.51 -14.29 -16.84
N GLU A 146 4.17 -14.18 -16.78
CA GLU A 146 3.32 -14.10 -17.98
C GLU A 146 3.47 -12.78 -18.74
N ASN A 147 3.76 -11.68 -18.04
CA ASN A 147 4.00 -10.36 -18.65
C ASN A 147 5.19 -9.64 -18.01
N PRO A 148 6.43 -10.00 -18.40
CA PRO A 148 7.65 -9.53 -17.74
C PRO A 148 7.88 -8.03 -17.82
N GLU A 149 7.20 -7.30 -18.71
CA GLU A 149 7.36 -5.84 -18.86
C GLU A 149 6.30 -5.05 -18.09
N ASN A 150 5.41 -5.72 -17.36
CA ASN A 150 4.38 -5.05 -16.58
C ASN A 150 4.96 -4.32 -15.35
N LYS A 151 5.28 -3.03 -15.53
CA LYS A 151 5.80 -2.17 -14.47
C LYS A 151 4.88 -2.08 -13.25
N ALA A 152 3.56 -2.09 -13.44
CA ALA A 152 2.63 -2.01 -12.31
C ALA A 152 2.75 -3.22 -11.37
N ILE A 153 2.92 -4.42 -11.96
CA ILE A 153 3.18 -5.64 -11.18
C ILE A 153 4.57 -5.58 -10.52
N LYS A 154 5.63 -5.18 -11.25
CA LYS A 154 6.99 -5.05 -10.70
C LYS A 154 7.05 -4.14 -9.48
N ASP A 155 6.46 -2.95 -9.59
CA ASP A 155 6.49 -1.96 -8.50
C ASP A 155 5.68 -2.45 -7.29
N THR A 156 4.53 -3.07 -7.53
CA THR A 156 3.68 -3.61 -6.45
C THR A 156 4.37 -4.78 -5.74
N LEU A 157 5.05 -5.65 -6.48
CA LEU A 157 5.89 -6.73 -5.94
C LEU A 157 6.98 -6.20 -5.02
N TYR A 158 7.69 -5.15 -5.45
CA TYR A 158 8.72 -4.52 -4.64
C TYR A 158 8.19 -4.05 -3.29
N ILE A 159 7.02 -3.40 -3.28
CA ILE A 159 6.38 -2.90 -2.04
C ILE A 159 6.01 -4.06 -1.11
N TYR A 160 5.33 -5.09 -1.60
CA TYR A 160 4.97 -6.24 -0.75
C TYR A 160 6.21 -7.01 -0.27
N ALA A 161 7.27 -7.08 -1.08
CA ALA A 161 8.53 -7.66 -0.66
C ALA A 161 9.15 -6.86 0.51
N THR A 162 9.12 -5.53 0.46
CA THR A 162 9.56 -4.67 1.59
C THR A 162 8.71 -4.93 2.83
N TYR A 163 7.38 -4.97 2.71
CA TYR A 163 6.50 -5.27 3.85
C TYR A 163 6.78 -6.64 4.45
N ARG A 164 7.01 -7.66 3.61
CA ARG A 164 7.38 -9.00 4.07
C ARG A 164 8.71 -9.00 4.82
N GLN A 165 9.71 -8.24 4.38
CA GLN A 165 10.99 -8.16 5.09
C GLN A 165 10.84 -7.53 6.47
N VAL A 166 10.06 -6.45 6.59
CA VAL A 166 9.75 -5.82 7.89
C VAL A 166 9.00 -6.79 8.80
N GLN A 167 8.02 -7.53 8.26
CA GLN A 167 7.28 -8.53 9.03
C GLN A 167 8.19 -9.67 9.54
N LEU A 168 9.03 -10.24 8.67
CA LEU A 168 9.96 -11.31 9.05
C LEU A 168 10.99 -10.84 10.08
N ALA A 169 11.46 -9.59 9.99
CA ALA A 169 12.37 -9.02 10.99
C ALA A 169 11.67 -8.90 12.36
N ALA A 170 10.41 -8.47 12.38
CA ALA A 170 9.62 -8.34 13.61
C ALA A 170 9.33 -9.72 14.24
N GLU A 171 8.95 -10.72 13.44
CA GLU A 171 8.71 -12.09 13.90
C GLU A 171 9.96 -12.69 14.56
N LYS A 172 11.13 -12.57 13.91
CA LYS A 172 12.41 -13.06 14.47
C LYS A 172 12.80 -12.35 15.76
N ALA A 173 12.62 -11.03 15.82
CA ALA A 173 12.93 -10.25 17.01
C ALA A 173 11.98 -10.62 18.18
N ALA A 174 10.71 -10.89 17.88
CA ALA A 174 9.73 -11.32 18.87
C ALA A 174 10.03 -12.73 19.41
N GLU A 175 10.36 -13.68 18.53
CA GLU A 175 10.76 -15.03 18.93
C GLU A 175 12.00 -15.00 19.84
N ALA A 176 13.06 -14.29 19.43
CA ALA A 176 14.27 -14.16 20.23
C ALA A 176 14.02 -13.46 21.58
N ALA A 177 13.09 -12.49 21.64
CA ALA A 177 12.72 -11.83 22.88
C ALA A 177 11.98 -12.79 23.82
N GLN A 178 11.07 -13.60 23.28
CA GLN A 178 10.35 -14.62 24.04
C GLN A 178 11.30 -15.68 24.61
N GLU A 179 12.24 -16.19 23.80
CA GLU A 179 13.27 -17.13 24.26
C GLU A 179 14.13 -16.53 25.38
N THR A 180 14.63 -15.30 25.18
CA THR A 180 15.45 -14.60 26.18
C THR A 180 14.67 -14.39 27.50
N GLN A 181 13.39 -14.04 27.42
CA GLN A 181 12.54 -13.89 28.60
C GLN A 181 12.31 -15.21 29.33
N GLN A 182 12.23 -16.32 28.60
CA GLN A 182 12.10 -17.65 29.15
C GLN A 182 13.39 -18.10 29.84
N GLU A 183 14.57 -17.85 29.24
CA GLU A 183 15.88 -18.13 29.85
C GLU A 183 16.08 -17.35 31.16
N ILE A 184 15.72 -16.05 31.19
CA ILE A 184 15.77 -15.24 32.41
C ILE A 184 14.88 -15.86 33.49
N SER A 185 13.66 -16.23 33.13
CA SER A 185 12.69 -16.82 34.07
C SER A 185 13.16 -18.15 34.64
N ASP A 186 13.76 -19.00 33.82
CA ASP A 186 14.28 -20.30 34.23
C ASP A 186 15.52 -20.16 35.13
N LEU A 187 16.44 -19.24 34.81
CA LEU A 187 17.60 -18.93 35.68
C LEU A 187 17.16 -18.33 37.03
N GLN A 188 16.17 -17.44 37.03
CA GLN A 188 15.61 -16.87 38.26
C GLN A 188 14.94 -17.95 39.13
N ARG A 189 14.21 -18.90 38.52
CA ARG A 189 13.61 -20.03 39.25
C ARG A 189 14.67 -20.97 39.85
N GLN A 190 15.73 -21.27 39.11
CA GLN A 190 16.82 -22.12 39.60
C GLN A 190 17.60 -21.48 40.76
N THR A 191 17.68 -20.16 40.76
CA THR A 191 18.40 -19.39 41.78
C THR A 191 17.50 -18.95 42.95
N ALA A 192 16.18 -19.08 42.87
CA ALA A 192 15.24 -18.67 43.92
C ALA A 192 15.49 -19.33 45.29
N ASN A 193 16.02 -20.57 45.30
CA ASN A 193 16.24 -21.35 46.52
C ASN A 193 17.73 -21.47 46.93
N ARG A 194 18.64 -20.73 46.29
CA ARG A 194 20.08 -20.75 46.64
C ARG A 194 20.73 -19.38 46.44
N PRO A 195 21.85 -19.08 47.11
CA PRO A 195 22.59 -17.86 46.84
C PRO A 195 23.03 -17.80 45.38
N THR A 196 22.56 -16.79 44.64
CA THR A 196 22.98 -16.54 43.26
C THR A 196 24.47 -16.20 43.22
N SER A 197 25.25 -16.94 42.44
CA SER A 197 26.67 -16.68 42.20
C SER A 197 26.88 -15.38 41.42
N ALA A 198 28.08 -14.79 41.51
CA ALA A 198 28.43 -13.59 40.73
C ALA A 198 28.28 -13.83 39.21
N THR A 199 28.62 -15.03 38.75
CA THR A 199 28.48 -15.44 37.34
C THR A 199 27.02 -15.52 36.90
N GLU A 200 26.14 -16.13 37.71
CA GLU A 200 24.69 -16.19 37.41
C GLU A 200 24.06 -14.79 37.41
N ARG A 201 24.48 -13.89 38.31
CA ARG A 201 24.01 -12.49 38.29
C ARG A 201 24.45 -11.76 37.02
N GLN A 202 25.69 -11.96 36.60
CA GLN A 202 26.21 -11.36 35.38
C GLN A 202 25.48 -11.89 34.14
N GLN A 203 25.17 -13.20 34.10
CA GLN A 203 24.40 -13.81 33.02
C GLN A 203 22.97 -13.28 32.95
N ILE A 204 22.28 -13.11 34.10
CA ILE A 204 20.94 -12.51 34.13
C ILE A 204 20.99 -11.06 33.60
N GLN A 205 21.99 -10.27 34.01
CA GLN A 205 22.15 -8.90 33.50
C GLN A 205 22.39 -8.83 31.99
N GLU A 206 23.18 -9.75 31.44
CA GLU A 206 23.43 -9.82 30.00
C GLU A 206 22.17 -10.18 29.23
N LEU A 207 21.39 -11.14 29.72
CA LEU A 207 20.11 -11.51 29.13
C LEU A 207 19.08 -10.38 29.23
N GLU A 208 19.01 -9.68 30.35
CA GLU A 208 18.14 -8.50 30.52
C GLU A 208 18.52 -7.38 29.54
N ALA A 209 19.81 -7.12 29.34
CA ALA A 209 20.30 -6.15 28.37
C ALA A 209 19.95 -6.57 26.93
N ARG A 210 20.08 -7.87 26.60
CA ARG A 210 19.68 -8.41 25.30
C ARG A 210 18.17 -8.28 25.09
N LEU A 211 17.35 -8.59 26.08
CA LEU A 211 15.90 -8.44 26.03
C LEU A 211 15.51 -6.98 25.78
N ALA A 212 16.13 -6.03 26.49
CA ALA A 212 15.88 -4.60 26.30
C ALA A 212 16.22 -4.14 24.86
N SER A 213 17.33 -4.62 24.30
CA SER A 213 17.73 -4.33 22.92
C SER A 213 16.73 -4.89 21.89
N LEU A 214 16.26 -6.12 22.09
CA LEU A 214 15.24 -6.74 21.22
C LEU A 214 13.90 -5.99 21.31
N GLN A 215 13.50 -5.57 22.50
CA GLN A 215 12.30 -4.75 22.69
C GLN A 215 12.42 -3.38 22.01
N ALA A 216 13.59 -2.74 22.06
CA ALA A 216 13.85 -1.51 21.33
C ALA A 216 13.74 -1.73 19.80
N THR A 217 14.30 -2.83 19.29
CA THR A 217 14.20 -3.19 17.87
C THR A 217 12.74 -3.42 17.43
N LEU A 218 11.95 -4.11 18.24
CA LEU A 218 10.51 -4.29 17.99
C LEU A 218 9.77 -2.95 17.95
N ALA A 219 10.08 -2.02 18.87
CA ALA A 219 9.49 -0.69 18.88
C ALA A 219 9.86 0.13 17.62
N GLU A 220 11.10 0.03 17.15
CA GLU A 220 11.54 0.66 15.90
C GLU A 220 10.82 0.08 14.67
N LEU A 221 10.66 -1.24 14.59
CA LEU A 221 9.93 -1.89 13.50
C LEU A 221 8.45 -1.53 13.51
N ASP A 222 7.83 -1.46 14.68
CA ASP A 222 6.45 -0.98 14.83
C ASP A 222 6.31 0.49 14.42
N GLN A 223 7.29 1.33 14.74
CA GLN A 223 7.31 2.73 14.31
C GLN A 223 7.45 2.81 12.78
N MET A 224 8.30 1.98 12.18
CA MET A 224 8.46 1.92 10.72
C MET A 224 7.15 1.49 10.03
N LYS A 225 6.47 0.48 10.57
CA LYS A 225 5.14 0.06 10.08
C LYS A 225 4.12 1.19 10.18
N LYS A 226 4.08 1.91 11.30
CA LYS A 226 3.22 3.08 11.47
C LYS A 226 3.58 4.22 10.51
N GLN A 227 4.86 4.47 10.25
CA GLN A 227 5.31 5.47 9.29
C GLN A 227 4.86 5.11 7.88
N LEU A 228 5.01 3.86 7.45
CA LEU A 228 4.51 3.38 6.15
C LEU A 228 2.99 3.60 6.00
N GLN A 229 2.23 3.33 7.07
CA GLN A 229 0.79 3.61 7.11
C GLN A 229 0.47 5.12 7.10
N GLN A 230 1.25 5.94 7.80
CA GLN A 230 1.07 7.39 7.82
C GLN A 230 1.45 8.04 6.49
N GLU A 231 2.47 7.56 5.79
CA GLU A 231 2.81 8.03 4.44
C GLU A 231 1.71 7.68 3.44
N GLN A 232 1.04 6.54 3.63
CA GLN A 232 -0.17 6.21 2.89
C GLN A 232 -1.30 7.22 3.19
N GLN A 233 -1.58 7.49 4.47
CA GLN A 233 -2.57 8.48 4.89
C GLN A 233 -2.28 9.90 4.38
N LYS A 234 -1.03 10.35 4.50
CA LYS A 234 -0.62 11.67 4.03
C LYS A 234 -0.72 11.76 2.52
N SER A 235 -0.46 10.69 1.78
CA SER A 235 -0.69 10.66 0.34
C SER A 235 -2.18 10.85 -0.01
N GLU A 236 -3.08 10.22 0.76
CA GLU A 236 -4.53 10.40 0.61
C GLU A 236 -4.99 11.81 1.01
N GLN A 237 -4.36 12.44 2.01
CA GLN A 237 -4.75 13.77 2.50
C GLN A 237 -4.12 14.93 1.70
N LEU A 238 -2.86 14.81 1.28
CA LEU A 238 -2.18 15.84 0.48
C LEU A 238 -2.82 15.99 -0.90
N THR A 239 -3.41 14.93 -1.43
CA THR A 239 -4.21 15.00 -2.66
C THR A 239 -5.54 15.76 -2.48
N ALA A 240 -6.05 15.87 -1.24
CA ALA A 240 -7.16 16.77 -0.91
C ALA A 240 -6.72 18.25 -0.75
N SER A 241 -5.53 18.49 -0.18
CA SER A 241 -5.02 19.85 0.11
C SER A 241 -4.32 20.56 -1.06
N SER A 242 -3.92 19.83 -2.10
CA SER A 242 -3.24 20.40 -3.29
C SER A 242 -4.23 21.00 -4.32
N SER A 243 -5.45 21.31 -3.89
CA SER A 243 -6.52 21.90 -4.71
C SER A 243 -6.54 23.41 -4.51
N PHE A 244 -5.52 24.11 -4.98
CA PHE A 244 -5.52 25.57 -5.15
C PHE A 244 -5.00 25.92 -6.54
#